data_AF-A0A7X5CZK4-F1
#
_entry.id   AF-A0A7X5CZK4-F1
#
_cell.length_a   1.000
_cell.length_b   1.000
_cell.length_c   1.000
_cell.angle_alpha   90.00
_cell.angle_beta   90.00
_cell.angle_gamma   90.00
#
_symmetry.space_group_name_H-M   'P 1'
#
loop_
_entity.id
_entity.type
_entity.pdbx_description
1 polymer ?
#
loop_
_entity_poly.entity_id
_entity_poly.type
_entity_poly.pdbx_seq_one_letter_code
_entity_poly.pdbx_strand_id
1 'polypeptide(L)'
;MSEEHYGNESTAASGYGEEQHLREGPVDDGDQPAANDLHDLFSHADTREIFYAALTLSREGLSRAELETALANHPALASTVLSPASCIDILIGKSALEQTVRQADGSEISTEDFVAQIESGATTKANGTLVVRSSNQAMDVVGEMSVSNRLTAMFGDIDPEMAGLYREALSFCASPRTLKQIESLISSLGYSTSPTRDRETVYASTVMNTLAQTGAVCWDGGWVLTREGVDALN
;
A
#
# COMPACT_ATOMS: atom_id res chain seq x y z
N MET A 1 -14.70 55.21 -66.97
CA MET A 1 -13.81 54.61 -67.99
C MET A 1 -12.49 54.33 -67.31
N SER A 2 -12.06 53.07 -67.34
CA SER A 2 -10.69 52.50 -67.40
C SER A 2 -9.53 53.42 -67.01
N GLU A 3 -8.47 53.02 -66.32
CA GLU A 3 -7.85 51.71 -66.05
C GLU A 3 -6.68 51.96 -65.05
N GLU A 4 -6.34 50.91 -64.31
CA GLU A 4 -5.08 50.56 -63.62
C GLU A 4 -3.94 51.59 -63.47
N HIS A 5 -3.43 51.70 -62.24
CA HIS A 5 -1.99 51.70 -61.98
C HIS A 5 -1.67 50.96 -60.67
N TYR A 6 -0.87 49.91 -60.82
CA TYR A 6 -0.19 49.14 -59.80
C TYR A 6 1.07 49.89 -59.35
N GLY A 7 1.45 49.78 -58.07
CA GLY A 7 2.87 49.80 -57.68
C GLY A 7 3.28 50.75 -56.55
N ASN A 8 3.74 50.10 -55.46
CA ASN A 8 4.69 50.54 -54.43
C ASN A 8 4.31 51.69 -53.48
N GLU A 9 4.21 51.36 -52.19
CA GLU A 9 5.16 51.86 -51.19
C GLU A 9 5.14 51.04 -49.89
N SER A 10 6.28 50.38 -49.65
CA SER A 10 6.98 50.13 -48.38
C SER A 10 6.17 49.81 -47.11
N THR A 11 6.20 48.53 -46.75
CA THR A 11 5.92 47.96 -45.44
C THR A 11 6.97 48.40 -44.40
N ALA A 12 6.53 49.14 -43.37
CA ALA A 12 7.25 49.29 -42.10
C ALA A 12 6.25 49.12 -40.95
N ALA A 13 5.99 47.86 -40.60
CA ALA A 13 5.31 47.51 -39.35
C ALA A 13 6.37 47.45 -38.25
N SER A 14 6.41 48.49 -37.40
CA SER A 14 7.29 48.56 -36.24
C SER A 14 6.79 47.62 -35.15
N GLY A 15 7.71 46.81 -34.64
CA GLY A 15 7.52 45.70 -33.72
C GLY A 15 6.70 45.98 -32.46
N TYR A 16 5.80 45.05 -32.18
CA TYR A 16 5.35 44.70 -30.83
C TYR A 16 6.50 43.97 -30.15
N GLY A 17 7.13 44.60 -29.16
CA GLY A 17 8.05 43.95 -28.23
C GLY A 17 7.29 43.55 -26.96
N GLU A 18 6.74 42.33 -26.94
CA GLU A 18 6.39 41.66 -25.68
C GLU A 18 7.62 40.91 -25.19
N GLU A 19 8.35 41.49 -24.25
CA GLU A 19 9.31 40.77 -23.41
C GLU A 19 8.53 39.89 -22.44
N GLN A 20 8.24 38.66 -22.87
CA GLN A 20 7.81 37.61 -21.95
C GLN A 20 9.05 37.16 -21.14
N HIS A 21 9.15 37.70 -19.94
CA HIS A 21 9.95 37.11 -18.87
C HIS A 21 9.45 35.69 -18.63
N LEU A 22 10.12 34.71 -19.24
CA LEU A 22 10.03 33.30 -18.85
C LEU A 22 10.57 33.21 -17.42
N ARG A 23 9.64 33.23 -16.45
CA ARG A 23 9.87 32.69 -15.12
C ARG A 23 10.21 31.22 -15.31
N GLU A 24 11.48 30.87 -15.13
CA GLU A 24 11.88 29.50 -14.84
C GLU A 24 11.13 29.08 -13.57
N GLY A 25 10.04 28.32 -13.76
CA GLY A 25 9.40 27.59 -12.68
C GLY A 25 10.37 26.55 -12.12
N PRO A 26 10.17 26.10 -10.87
CA PRO A 26 11.04 25.09 -10.29
C PRO A 26 11.08 23.86 -11.21
N VAL A 27 12.29 23.39 -11.48
CA VAL A 27 12.56 22.15 -12.18
C VAL A 27 11.86 21.04 -11.39
N ASP A 28 10.93 20.37 -12.07
CA ASP A 28 10.25 19.17 -11.57
C ASP A 28 11.30 18.06 -11.53
N ASP A 29 11.93 17.88 -10.36
CA ASP A 29 12.81 16.75 -10.08
C ASP A 29 11.94 15.49 -10.09
N GLY A 30 12.07 14.72 -11.16
CA GLY A 30 11.24 13.57 -11.45
C GLY A 30 11.23 12.51 -10.34
N ASP A 31 10.07 11.87 -10.25
CA ASP A 31 9.87 10.50 -9.80
C ASP A 31 10.00 10.22 -8.29
N GLN A 32 9.66 11.19 -7.45
CA GLN A 32 9.22 10.88 -6.08
C GLN A 32 7.69 10.76 -6.06
N PRO A 33 7.11 9.60 -5.66
CA PRO A 33 5.68 9.55 -5.40
C PRO A 33 5.39 10.58 -4.31
N ALA A 34 4.40 11.44 -4.51
CA ALA A 34 3.93 12.28 -3.42
C ALA A 34 3.53 11.34 -2.28
N ALA A 35 3.90 11.62 -1.03
CA ALA A 35 3.65 10.73 0.11
C ALA A 35 2.18 10.23 0.17
N ASN A 36 1.22 11.02 -0.32
CA ASN A 36 -0.18 10.64 -0.49
C ASN A 36 -0.41 9.38 -1.36
N ASP A 37 0.38 9.18 -2.41
CA ASP A 37 0.23 8.05 -3.34
C ASP A 37 0.63 6.70 -2.71
N LEU A 38 1.51 6.74 -1.70
CA LEU A 38 1.90 5.57 -0.92
C LEU A 38 0.87 5.25 0.16
N HIS A 39 0.24 6.25 0.78
CA HIS A 39 -0.88 6.02 1.69
C HIS A 39 -2.05 5.32 1.00
N ASP A 40 -2.32 5.67 -0.26
CA ASP A 40 -3.39 5.05 -1.05
C ASP A 40 -3.24 3.53 -1.24
N LEU A 41 -2.02 2.99 -1.13
CA LEU A 41 -1.81 1.53 -1.12
C LEU A 41 -2.53 0.85 0.06
N PHE A 42 -2.66 1.55 1.19
CA PHE A 42 -3.20 0.99 2.43
C PHE A 42 -4.68 1.35 2.63
N SER A 43 -5.26 2.19 1.77
CA SER A 43 -6.67 2.60 1.82
C SER A 43 -7.65 1.46 1.54
N HIS A 44 -7.24 0.44 0.79
CA HIS A 44 -8.09 -0.67 0.39
C HIS A 44 -7.89 -1.90 1.28
N ALA A 45 -8.94 -2.31 2.00
CA ALA A 45 -8.84 -3.38 2.99
C ALA A 45 -8.47 -4.76 2.42
N ASP A 46 -8.82 -5.03 1.15
CA ASP A 46 -8.55 -6.28 0.46
C ASP A 46 -7.08 -6.42 0.00
N THR A 47 -6.36 -5.31 -0.18
CA THR A 47 -4.96 -5.31 -0.62
C THR A 47 -3.97 -4.81 0.44
N ARG A 48 -4.44 -4.06 1.44
CA ARG A 48 -3.59 -3.45 2.48
C ARG A 48 -2.65 -4.45 3.13
N GLU A 49 -3.16 -5.57 3.62
CA GLU A 49 -2.35 -6.51 4.40
C GLU A 49 -1.33 -7.25 3.52
N ILE A 50 -1.64 -7.52 2.24
CA ILE A 50 -0.69 -8.15 1.33
C ILE A 50 0.42 -7.17 0.90
N PHE A 51 0.11 -5.89 0.72
CA PHE A 51 1.13 -4.85 0.48
C PHE A 51 1.99 -4.58 1.71
N TYR A 52 1.38 -4.49 2.89
CA TYR A 52 2.10 -4.39 4.16
C TYR A 52 3.10 -5.54 4.34
N ALA A 53 2.66 -6.77 4.08
CA ALA A 53 3.52 -7.95 4.15
C ALA A 53 4.67 -7.89 3.13
N ALA A 54 4.37 -7.54 1.87
CA ALA A 54 5.38 -7.43 0.82
C ALA A 54 6.49 -6.43 1.16
N LEU A 55 6.11 -5.25 1.64
CA LEU A 55 7.05 -4.20 2.03
C LEU A 55 7.88 -4.63 3.26
N THR A 56 7.21 -5.19 4.27
CA THR A 56 7.90 -5.65 5.48
C THR A 56 8.92 -6.75 5.18
N LEU A 57 8.57 -7.74 4.36
CA LEU A 57 9.45 -8.84 3.97
C LEU A 57 10.65 -8.38 3.13
N SER A 58 10.48 -7.29 2.37
CA SER A 58 11.50 -6.75 1.46
C SER A 58 12.31 -5.59 2.02
N ARG A 59 12.20 -5.30 3.32
CA ARG A 59 12.97 -4.23 3.99
C ARG A 59 14.47 -4.29 3.70
N GLU A 60 15.09 -5.46 3.90
CA GLU A 60 16.53 -5.66 3.69
C GLU A 60 16.88 -6.03 2.23
N GLY A 61 15.85 -6.26 1.41
CA GLY A 61 15.97 -6.76 0.05
C GLY A 61 16.04 -8.30 -0.03
N LEU A 62 15.35 -8.86 -1.02
CA LEU A 62 15.36 -10.27 -1.36
C LEU A 62 15.15 -10.45 -2.87
N SER A 63 15.32 -11.67 -3.38
CA SER A 63 14.99 -11.88 -4.79
C SER A 63 13.48 -11.73 -5.01
N ARG A 64 13.11 -11.23 -6.18
CA ARG A 64 11.71 -11.11 -6.58
C ARG A 64 10.96 -12.45 -6.48
N ALA A 65 11.61 -13.54 -6.88
CA ALA A 65 11.04 -14.88 -6.83
C ALA A 65 10.78 -15.38 -5.40
N GLU A 66 11.68 -15.07 -4.45
CA GLU A 66 11.46 -15.35 -3.04
C GLU A 66 10.29 -14.55 -2.49
N LEU A 67 10.16 -13.27 -2.85
CA LEU A 67 9.02 -12.46 -2.45
C LEU A 67 7.70 -13.00 -3.01
N GLU A 68 7.65 -13.35 -4.31
CA GLU A 68 6.46 -13.96 -4.92
C GLU A 68 6.05 -15.24 -4.20
N THR A 69 7.03 -16.09 -3.85
CA THR A 69 6.80 -17.33 -3.10
C THR A 69 6.27 -17.05 -1.69
N ALA A 70 6.83 -16.05 -1.00
CA ALA A 70 6.36 -15.66 0.32
C ALA A 70 4.92 -15.15 0.28
N LEU A 71 4.59 -14.29 -0.68
CA LEU A 71 3.24 -13.75 -0.87
C LEU A 71 2.23 -14.83 -1.28
N ALA A 72 2.62 -15.79 -2.13
CA ALA A 72 1.78 -16.91 -2.52
C ALA A 72 1.30 -17.77 -1.32
N ASN A 73 2.09 -17.81 -0.26
CA ASN A 73 1.78 -18.54 0.97
C ASN A 73 1.19 -17.64 2.06
N HIS A 74 1.04 -16.33 1.82
CA HIS A 74 0.54 -15.41 2.81
C HIS A 74 -1.00 -15.43 2.88
N PRO A 75 -1.61 -15.58 4.09
CA PRO A 75 -3.06 -15.70 4.23
C PRO A 75 -3.85 -14.53 3.62
N ALA A 76 -3.31 -13.31 3.70
CA ALA A 76 -3.96 -12.11 3.15
C ALA A 76 -4.14 -12.14 1.63
N LEU A 77 -3.41 -12.99 0.90
CA LEU A 77 -3.58 -13.11 -0.55
C LEU A 77 -4.98 -13.63 -0.91
N ALA A 78 -5.59 -14.45 -0.05
CA ALA A 78 -6.94 -14.96 -0.27
C ALA A 78 -8.02 -13.87 -0.27
N SER A 79 -7.71 -12.68 0.23
CA SER A 79 -8.62 -11.53 0.28
C SER A 79 -8.57 -10.65 -0.96
N THR A 80 -7.59 -10.84 -1.85
CA THR A 80 -7.41 -10.04 -3.07
C THR A 80 -7.59 -10.87 -4.34
N VAL A 81 -7.91 -10.20 -5.45
CA VAL A 81 -7.91 -10.78 -6.80
C VAL A 81 -6.53 -10.74 -7.47
N LEU A 82 -5.54 -10.08 -6.84
CA LEU A 82 -4.22 -9.90 -7.38
C LEU A 82 -3.37 -11.17 -7.27
N SER A 83 -2.53 -11.40 -8.27
CA SER A 83 -1.46 -12.39 -8.17
C SER A 83 -0.27 -11.83 -7.37
N PRO A 84 0.60 -12.67 -6.78
CA PRO A 84 1.84 -12.21 -6.14
C PRO A 84 2.69 -11.29 -7.04
N ALA A 85 2.86 -11.66 -8.31
CA ALA A 85 3.60 -10.84 -9.28
C ALA A 85 2.93 -9.48 -9.50
N SER A 86 1.60 -9.45 -9.64
CA SER A 86 0.85 -8.20 -9.78
C SER A 86 0.98 -7.29 -8.55
N CYS A 87 1.00 -7.86 -7.34
CA CYS A 87 1.24 -7.08 -6.12
C CYS A 87 2.61 -6.39 -6.16
N ILE A 88 3.65 -7.13 -6.56
CA ILE A 88 5.02 -6.58 -6.65
C ILE A 88 5.09 -5.51 -7.74
N ASP A 89 4.49 -5.73 -8.91
CA ASP A 89 4.50 -4.75 -10.00
C ASP A 89 3.78 -3.45 -9.64
N ILE A 90 2.67 -3.53 -8.90
CA ILE A 90 1.97 -2.34 -8.39
C ILE A 90 2.86 -1.56 -7.43
N LEU A 91 3.56 -2.25 -6.53
CA LEU A 91 4.45 -1.62 -5.57
C LEU A 91 5.68 -0.98 -6.25
N ILE A 92 6.24 -1.62 -7.28
CA ILE A 92 7.30 -1.03 -8.10
C ILE A 92 6.78 0.20 -8.85
N GLY A 93 5.61 0.10 -9.48
CA GLY A 93 5.00 1.20 -10.23
C GLY A 93 4.61 2.41 -9.37
N LYS A 94 4.54 2.23 -8.04
CA LYS A 94 4.33 3.31 -7.06
C LYS A 94 5.62 3.71 -6.33
N SER A 95 6.78 3.23 -6.78
CA SER A 95 8.09 3.45 -6.16
C SER A 95 8.14 3.07 -4.67
N ALA A 96 7.28 2.14 -4.26
CA ALA A 96 7.27 1.55 -2.93
C ALA A 96 8.30 0.41 -2.82
N LEU A 97 8.55 -0.27 -3.94
CA LEU A 97 9.67 -1.19 -4.11
C LEU A 97 10.62 -0.66 -5.17
N GLU A 98 11.91 -0.67 -4.87
CA GLU A 98 13.00 -0.51 -5.82
C GLU A 98 13.40 -1.88 -6.37
N GLN A 99 13.62 -1.98 -7.69
CA GLN A 99 14.03 -3.21 -8.35
C GLN A 99 15.41 -3.06 -9.00
N THR A 100 16.32 -3.95 -8.64
CA THR A 100 17.68 -4.03 -9.20
C THR A 100 17.96 -5.44 -9.74
N VAL A 101 19.11 -5.61 -10.39
CA VAL A 101 19.61 -6.92 -10.79
C VAL A 101 20.91 -7.21 -10.05
N ARG A 102 20.92 -8.29 -9.29
CA ARG A 102 22.15 -8.86 -8.72
C ARG A 102 22.84 -9.75 -9.75
N GLN A 103 24.08 -9.43 -10.07
CA GLN A 103 24.91 -10.17 -11.03
C GLN A 103 25.60 -11.37 -10.37
N ALA A 104 26.18 -12.25 -11.18
CA ALA A 104 26.89 -13.45 -10.71
C ALA A 104 28.10 -13.15 -9.80
N ASP A 105 28.70 -11.97 -9.92
CA ASP A 105 29.80 -11.51 -9.05
C ASP A 105 29.31 -10.88 -7.73
N GLY A 106 27.98 -10.81 -7.53
CA GLY A 106 27.34 -10.25 -6.36
C GLY A 106 27.07 -8.74 -6.42
N SER A 107 27.53 -8.04 -7.46
CA SER A 107 27.21 -6.62 -7.65
C SER A 107 25.72 -6.42 -7.98
N GLU A 108 25.15 -5.30 -7.54
CA GLU A 108 23.78 -4.90 -7.89
C GLU A 108 23.83 -3.71 -8.84
N ILE A 109 23.10 -3.81 -9.96
CA ILE A 109 22.96 -2.73 -10.95
C ILE A 109 21.49 -2.46 -11.23
N SER A 110 21.19 -1.33 -11.86
CA SER A 110 19.82 -1.03 -12.28
C SER A 110 19.32 -2.05 -13.31
N THR A 111 18.00 -2.24 -13.38
CA THR A 111 17.41 -3.09 -14.42
C THR A 111 17.67 -2.57 -15.82
N GLU A 112 17.76 -1.24 -16.00
CA GLU A 112 18.07 -0.61 -17.28
C GLU A 112 19.50 -0.92 -17.73
N ASP A 113 20.48 -0.73 -16.84
CA ASP A 113 21.89 -1.04 -17.13
C ASP A 113 22.07 -2.53 -17.45
N PHE A 114 21.37 -3.41 -16.74
CA PHE A 114 21.44 -4.85 -17.02
C PHE A 114 20.87 -5.19 -18.40
N VAL A 115 19.76 -4.56 -18.80
CA VAL A 115 19.20 -4.72 -20.15
C VAL A 115 20.20 -4.24 -21.21
N ALA A 116 20.85 -3.09 -21.02
CA ALA A 116 21.87 -2.60 -21.93
C ALA A 116 23.09 -3.55 -22.04
N GLN A 117 23.49 -4.20 -20.94
CA GLN A 117 24.53 -5.23 -20.97
C GLN A 117 24.12 -6.48 -21.75
N ILE A 118 22.83 -6.87 -21.70
CA ILE A 118 22.31 -7.98 -22.51
C ILE A 118 22.31 -7.60 -24.00
N GLU A 119 21.82 -6.40 -24.34
CA GLU A 119 21.73 -5.93 -25.72
C GLU A 119 23.09 -5.76 -26.39
N SER A 120 24.11 -5.35 -25.63
CA SER A 120 25.50 -5.29 -26.09
C SER A 120 26.20 -6.66 -26.13
N GLY A 121 25.56 -7.73 -25.65
CA GLY A 121 26.12 -9.08 -25.59
C GLY A 121 27.18 -9.28 -24.51
N ALA A 122 27.34 -8.33 -23.58
CA ALA A 122 28.27 -8.43 -22.46
C ALA A 122 27.83 -9.46 -21.40
N THR A 123 26.52 -9.74 -21.33
CA THR A 123 25.94 -10.71 -20.40
C THR A 123 24.70 -11.39 -20.99
N THR A 124 24.11 -12.34 -20.26
CA THR A 124 22.84 -12.97 -20.63
C THR A 124 21.83 -12.89 -19.49
N LYS A 125 20.53 -13.08 -19.78
CA LYS A 125 19.47 -13.09 -18.77
C LYS A 125 19.72 -14.09 -17.63
N ALA A 126 20.38 -15.21 -17.89
CA ALA A 126 20.68 -16.23 -16.88
C ALA A 126 21.74 -15.78 -15.86
N ASN A 127 22.45 -14.68 -16.11
CA ASN A 127 23.51 -14.16 -15.25
C ASN A 127 23.02 -13.15 -14.20
N GLY A 128 21.72 -12.85 -14.16
CA GLY A 128 21.14 -11.87 -13.25
C GLY A 128 19.98 -12.44 -12.45
N THR A 129 19.83 -11.97 -11.21
CA THR A 129 18.67 -12.23 -10.35
C THR A 129 18.01 -10.90 -10.02
N LEU A 130 16.69 -10.78 -10.26
CA LEU A 130 15.95 -9.60 -9.84
C LEU A 130 15.87 -9.55 -8.32
N VAL A 131 16.27 -8.41 -7.76
CA VAL A 131 16.20 -8.10 -6.33
C VAL A 131 15.20 -6.96 -6.15
N VAL A 132 14.36 -7.08 -5.13
CA VAL A 132 13.39 -6.03 -4.75
C VAL A 132 13.65 -5.61 -3.32
N ARG A 133 13.60 -4.31 -3.07
CA ARG A 133 13.80 -3.71 -1.74
C ARG A 133 12.77 -2.62 -1.50
N SER A 134 12.24 -2.54 -0.29
CA SER A 134 11.34 -1.43 0.07
C SER A 134 12.10 -0.10 0.10
N SER A 135 11.49 0.93 -0.47
CA SER A 135 12.02 2.29 -0.37
C SER A 135 11.86 2.82 1.06
N ASN A 136 12.71 3.75 1.47
CA ASN A 136 12.63 4.35 2.81
C ASN A 136 11.26 5.00 3.06
N GLN A 137 10.70 5.68 2.05
CA GLN A 137 9.40 6.33 2.15
C GLN A 137 8.27 5.32 2.36
N ALA A 138 8.30 4.17 1.67
CA ALA A 138 7.34 3.11 1.90
C ALA A 138 7.48 2.52 3.31
N MET A 139 8.71 2.43 3.83
CA MET A 139 8.94 1.97 5.20
C MET A 139 8.42 2.94 6.26
N ASP A 140 8.50 4.25 6.02
CA ASP A 140 7.90 5.26 6.89
C ASP A 140 6.38 5.08 6.94
N VAL A 141 5.72 4.94 5.78
CA VAL A 141 4.27 4.69 5.70
C VAL A 141 3.88 3.36 6.34
N VAL A 142 4.69 2.30 6.17
CA VAL A 142 4.48 1.00 6.87
C VAL A 142 4.53 1.19 8.39
N GLY A 143 5.45 2.00 8.90
CA GLY A 143 5.55 2.32 10.32
C GLY A 143 4.30 3.05 10.82
N GLU A 144 3.88 4.09 10.11
CA GLU A 144 2.66 4.85 10.42
C GLU A 144 1.41 3.98 10.38
N MET A 145 1.31 3.09 9.39
CA MET A 145 0.18 2.20 9.18
C MET A 145 0.30 0.88 9.93
N SER A 146 1.22 0.74 10.90
CA SER A 146 1.35 -0.48 11.69
C SER A 146 0.04 -0.88 12.38
N VAL A 147 -0.17 -2.18 12.63
CA VAL A 147 -1.36 -2.68 13.35
C VAL A 147 -1.54 -1.96 14.68
N SER A 148 -0.46 -1.70 15.41
CA SER A 148 -0.49 -0.96 16.69
C SER A 148 -1.02 0.47 16.53
N ASN A 149 -0.56 1.21 15.51
CA ASN A 149 -1.05 2.56 15.22
C ASN A 149 -2.51 2.54 14.75
N ARG A 150 -2.89 1.57 13.90
CA ARG A 150 -4.29 1.43 13.43
C ARG A 150 -5.24 1.10 14.58
N LEU A 151 -4.84 0.21 15.50
CA LEU A 151 -5.60 -0.07 16.73
C LEU A 151 -5.68 1.17 17.63
N THR A 152 -4.57 1.89 17.81
CA THR A 152 -4.53 3.11 18.62
C THR A 152 -5.48 4.18 18.07
N ALA A 153 -5.45 4.42 16.76
CA ALA A 153 -6.37 5.33 16.07
C ALA A 153 -7.83 4.88 16.25
N MET A 154 -8.13 3.61 15.98
CA MET A 154 -9.46 3.03 16.16
C MET A 154 -9.99 3.25 17.59
N PHE A 155 -9.17 3.01 18.61
CA PHE A 155 -9.58 3.20 20.00
C PHE A 155 -9.72 4.67 20.41
N GLY A 156 -9.01 5.59 19.75
CA GLY A 156 -9.12 7.03 19.97
C GLY A 156 -10.40 7.64 19.41
N ASP A 157 -10.96 7.04 18.35
CA ASP A 157 -12.10 7.57 17.61
C ASP A 157 -13.48 7.06 18.09
N ILE A 158 -13.50 6.07 18.98
CA ILE A 158 -14.73 5.42 19.45
C ILE A 158 -15.03 5.69 20.93
N ASP A 159 -16.29 5.48 21.31
CA ASP A 159 -16.71 5.56 22.72
C ASP A 159 -15.89 4.60 23.61
N PRO A 160 -15.43 5.03 24.81
CA PRO A 160 -14.65 4.19 25.73
C PRO A 160 -15.30 2.85 26.09
N GLU A 161 -16.62 2.78 26.19
CA GLU A 161 -17.36 1.54 26.46
C GLU A 161 -17.19 0.56 25.28
N MET A 162 -17.37 1.04 24.05
CA MET A 162 -17.15 0.25 22.84
C MET A 162 -15.68 -0.15 22.69
N ALA A 163 -14.73 0.73 23.03
CA ALA A 163 -13.32 0.38 23.08
C ALA A 163 -13.04 -0.79 24.04
N GLY A 164 -13.73 -0.82 25.19
CA GLY A 164 -13.69 -1.94 26.13
C GLY A 164 -14.13 -3.26 25.49
N LEU A 165 -15.27 -3.27 24.78
CA LEU A 165 -15.75 -4.45 24.06
C LEU A 165 -14.73 -4.97 23.04
N TYR A 166 -14.15 -4.08 22.23
CA TYR A 166 -13.18 -4.47 21.21
C TYR A 166 -11.91 -5.07 21.82
N ARG A 167 -11.44 -4.57 22.97
CA ARG A 167 -10.29 -5.14 23.71
C ARG A 167 -10.59 -6.53 24.27
N GLU A 168 -11.79 -6.74 24.80
CA GLU A 168 -12.24 -8.06 25.26
C GLU A 168 -12.33 -9.05 24.09
N ALA A 169 -12.88 -8.62 22.94
CA ALA A 169 -12.95 -9.44 21.73
C ALA A 169 -11.56 -9.81 21.20
N LEU A 170 -10.62 -8.87 21.16
CA LEU A 170 -9.22 -9.13 20.78
C LEU A 170 -8.58 -10.17 21.71
N SER A 171 -8.68 -9.97 23.02
CA SER A 171 -8.13 -10.89 24.03
C SER A 171 -8.74 -12.30 23.89
N PHE A 172 -10.05 -12.37 23.62
CA PHE A 172 -10.74 -13.64 23.43
C PHE A 172 -10.30 -14.40 22.17
N CYS A 173 -9.78 -13.68 21.16
CA CYS A 173 -9.25 -14.23 19.91
C CYS A 173 -7.79 -14.70 20.01
N ALA A 174 -7.20 -14.79 21.22
CA ALA A 174 -5.90 -15.46 21.44
C ALA A 174 -5.87 -16.93 20.98
N SER A 175 -7.04 -17.53 20.74
CA SER A 175 -7.22 -18.80 20.03
C SER A 175 -8.42 -18.66 19.07
N PRO A 176 -8.50 -19.41 17.95
CA PRO A 176 -9.59 -19.28 16.98
C PRO A 176 -11.00 -19.33 17.59
N ARG A 177 -11.86 -18.38 17.21
CA ARG A 177 -13.24 -18.22 17.68
C ARG A 177 -14.26 -18.17 16.54
N THR A 178 -15.40 -18.82 16.74
CA THR A 178 -16.55 -18.71 15.85
C THR A 178 -17.36 -17.45 16.16
N LEU A 179 -18.13 -16.94 15.19
CA LEU A 179 -19.05 -15.81 15.42
C LEU A 179 -20.02 -16.06 16.59
N LYS A 180 -20.53 -17.28 16.74
CA LYS A 180 -21.43 -17.65 17.85
C LYS A 180 -20.76 -17.49 19.23
N GLN A 181 -19.47 -17.81 19.32
CA GLN A 181 -18.71 -17.61 20.56
C GLN A 181 -18.49 -16.13 20.84
N ILE A 182 -18.23 -15.33 19.80
CA ILE A 182 -18.13 -13.86 19.91
C ILE A 182 -19.47 -13.23 20.31
N GLU A 183 -20.59 -13.67 19.74
CA GLU A 183 -21.93 -13.23 20.17
C GLU A 183 -22.17 -13.54 21.65
N SER A 184 -21.76 -14.72 22.11
CA SER A 184 -21.88 -15.10 23.52
C SER A 184 -21.04 -14.20 24.43
N LEU A 185 -19.83 -13.82 24.01
CA LEU A 185 -19.00 -12.84 24.71
C LEU A 185 -19.70 -11.48 24.78
N ILE A 186 -20.15 -10.95 23.64
CA ILE A 186 -20.85 -9.65 23.54
C ILE A 186 -22.05 -9.62 24.49
N SER A 187 -22.88 -10.67 24.50
CA SER A 187 -24.03 -10.77 25.41
C SER A 187 -23.62 -10.85 26.89
N SER A 188 -22.52 -11.54 27.21
CA SER A 188 -22.02 -11.63 28.59
C SER A 188 -21.54 -10.30 29.16
N LEU A 189 -21.13 -9.37 28.28
CA LEU A 189 -20.73 -8.01 28.62
C LEU A 189 -21.93 -7.04 28.71
N GLY A 190 -23.16 -7.51 28.48
CA GLY A 190 -24.39 -6.74 28.65
C GLY A 190 -24.94 -6.09 27.38
N TYR A 191 -24.26 -6.25 26.24
CA TYR A 191 -24.71 -5.73 24.95
C TYR A 191 -25.82 -6.59 24.34
N SER A 192 -26.73 -5.94 23.61
CA SER A 192 -27.76 -6.65 22.85
C SER A 192 -27.18 -7.17 21.54
N THR A 193 -27.29 -8.47 21.30
CA THR A 193 -26.85 -9.11 20.03
C THR A 193 -28.00 -9.34 19.05
N SER A 194 -29.23 -8.98 19.44
CA SER A 194 -30.43 -9.03 18.61
C SER A 194 -31.13 -7.67 18.55
N PRO A 195 -31.83 -7.34 17.45
CA PRO A 195 -32.68 -6.15 17.36
C PRO A 195 -33.67 -6.08 18.52
N THR A 196 -33.56 -5.03 19.34
CA THR A 196 -34.57 -4.70 20.34
C THR A 196 -35.02 -3.26 20.14
N ARG A 197 -36.23 -2.93 20.61
CA ARG A 197 -36.79 -1.58 20.43
C ARG A 197 -36.04 -0.52 21.23
N ASP A 198 -35.34 -0.93 22.30
CA ASP A 198 -34.83 -0.04 23.34
C ASP A 198 -33.30 -0.05 23.46
N ARG A 199 -32.58 -0.89 22.68
CA ARG A 199 -31.11 -0.96 22.70
C ARG A 199 -30.54 -1.12 21.29
N GLU A 200 -29.43 -0.41 21.06
CA GLU A 200 -28.61 -0.60 19.87
C GLU A 200 -28.06 -2.03 19.83
N THR A 201 -28.07 -2.62 18.64
CA THR A 201 -27.66 -4.02 18.45
C THR A 201 -26.21 -4.07 18.02
N VAL A 202 -25.42 -4.83 18.76
CA VAL A 202 -24.01 -5.08 18.47
C VAL A 202 -23.87 -6.46 17.85
N TYR A 203 -23.62 -6.50 16.55
CA TYR A 203 -23.42 -7.73 15.81
C TYR A 203 -21.96 -8.19 15.89
N ALA A 204 -21.74 -9.48 16.18
CA ALA A 204 -20.40 -10.06 16.22
C ALA A 204 -19.65 -9.90 14.89
N SER A 205 -20.35 -10.02 13.75
CA SER A 205 -19.76 -9.79 12.43
C SER A 205 -19.24 -8.36 12.28
N THR A 206 -19.98 -7.36 12.74
CA THR A 206 -19.54 -5.96 12.73
C THR A 206 -18.30 -5.77 13.60
N VAL A 207 -18.32 -6.28 14.83
CA VAL A 207 -17.17 -6.20 15.75
C VAL A 207 -15.93 -6.81 15.11
N MET A 208 -16.05 -8.04 14.58
CA MET A 208 -14.91 -8.73 14.00
C MET A 208 -14.43 -8.09 12.70
N ASN A 209 -15.32 -7.58 11.86
CA ASN A 209 -14.94 -6.87 10.64
C ASN A 209 -14.20 -5.57 10.96
N THR A 210 -14.63 -4.80 11.97
CA THR A 210 -13.89 -3.60 12.41
C THR A 210 -12.50 -3.97 12.91
N LEU A 211 -12.37 -5.02 13.73
CA LEU A 211 -11.06 -5.49 14.18
C LEU A 211 -10.19 -5.98 13.02
N ALA A 212 -10.77 -6.70 12.06
CA ALA A 212 -10.07 -7.19 10.88
C ALA A 212 -9.55 -6.04 10.01
N GLN A 213 -10.26 -4.91 9.94
CA GLN A 213 -9.78 -3.71 9.24
C GLN A 213 -8.51 -3.12 9.87
N THR A 214 -8.25 -3.37 11.15
CA THR A 214 -6.97 -2.98 11.77
C THR A 214 -5.82 -3.94 11.45
N GLY A 215 -6.11 -5.12 10.89
CA GLY A 215 -5.14 -6.21 10.68
C GLY A 215 -4.78 -6.98 11.95
N ALA A 216 -5.39 -6.66 13.10
CA ALA A 216 -5.12 -7.33 14.38
C ALA A 216 -5.70 -8.76 14.45
N VAL A 217 -6.70 -9.07 13.62
CA VAL A 217 -7.33 -10.39 13.56
C VAL A 217 -7.53 -10.81 12.10
N CYS A 218 -7.52 -12.12 11.88
CA CYS A 218 -7.86 -12.73 10.59
C CYS A 218 -8.73 -13.97 10.77
N TRP A 219 -9.20 -14.54 9.66
CA TRP A 219 -9.93 -15.82 9.66
C TRP A 219 -8.98 -16.97 9.35
N ASP A 220 -8.79 -17.88 10.30
CA ASP A 220 -8.05 -19.14 10.15
C ASP A 220 -8.73 -20.25 10.97
N GLY A 221 -9.68 -20.96 10.34
CA GLY A 221 -10.57 -21.91 11.04
C GLY A 221 -11.51 -21.26 12.09
N GLY A 222 -11.40 -19.94 12.26
CA GLY A 222 -12.10 -19.08 13.20
C GLY A 222 -11.39 -17.73 13.25
N TRP A 223 -12.00 -16.74 13.89
CA TRP A 223 -11.36 -15.46 14.17
C TRP A 223 -10.23 -15.62 15.18
N VAL A 224 -9.02 -15.22 14.81
CA VAL A 224 -7.81 -15.36 15.62
C VAL A 224 -6.95 -14.10 15.50
N LEU A 225 -6.18 -13.79 16.55
CA LEU A 225 -5.17 -12.74 16.49
C LEU A 225 -4.09 -13.06 15.44
N THR A 226 -3.70 -12.06 14.67
CA THR A 226 -2.48 -12.11 13.87
C THR A 226 -1.26 -11.98 14.78
N ARG A 227 -0.07 -12.30 14.26
CA ARG A 227 1.18 -12.09 15.03
C ARG A 227 1.34 -10.62 15.43
N GLU A 228 1.10 -9.73 14.48
CA GLU A 228 1.16 -8.29 14.66
C GLU A 228 0.08 -7.80 15.64
N GLY A 229 -1.11 -8.43 15.63
CA GLY A 229 -2.16 -8.20 16.61
C GLY A 229 -1.75 -8.59 18.03
N VAL A 230 -1.06 -9.72 18.20
CA VAL A 230 -0.48 -10.13 19.49
C VAL A 230 0.59 -9.11 19.94
N ASP A 231 1.50 -8.74 19.05
CA ASP A 231 2.58 -7.79 19.36
C ASP A 231 2.02 -6.41 19.74
N ALA A 232 0.92 -5.97 19.12
CA ALA A 232 0.27 -4.69 19.42
C ALA A 232 -0.49 -4.65 20.77
N LEU A 233 -0.74 -5.80 21.39
CA LEU A 233 -1.43 -5.91 22.68
C LEU A 233 -0.48 -6.02 23.88
N ASN A 234 0.82 -6.22 23.66
CA ASN A 234 1.86 -6.32 24.68
C ASN A 234 2.57 -4.97 24.91
#